data_AF-A0A0N5CTB1-F1
#
_entry.id   AF-A0A0N5CTB1-F1
#
_cell.length_a   1.000
_cell.length_b   1.000
_cell.length_c   1.000
_cell.angle_alpha   90.00
_cell.angle_beta   90.00
_cell.angle_gamma   90.00
#
_symmetry.space_group_name_H-M   'P 1'
#
loop_
_entity.id
_entity.type
_entity.pdbx_description
1 polymer ?
#
loop_
_entity_poly.entity_id
_entity_poly.type
_entity_poly.pdbx_seq_one_letter_code
_entity_poly.pdbx_strand_id
1 'polypeptide(L)'
;MQKLCNYEEMNIELICGSDGRTYNSYCEVKRSNCHGNPVKKKFSGPCPENLRCQLEREYQLRLALEQMNSSEIFVPECNSTDGSYASIQAFLSITFHYGKKQQSSQLITFIICHIIYFLKCISKRIESKFLQCHKSTGYCWCVTRLGRPLPSTSTRYGMPNCHILQKTKIGRRSQRKSNGDSINLNGMI
;
A
#
# COMPACT_ATOMS: atom_id res chain seq x y z
N MET A 1 -33.04 10.68 -8.29
CA MET A 1 -31.75 10.27 -7.68
C MET A 1 -31.34 11.37 -6.70
N GLN A 2 -31.45 11.15 -5.39
CA GLN A 2 -30.99 12.13 -4.40
C GLN A 2 -29.46 12.23 -4.46
N LYS A 3 -28.92 13.44 -4.43
CA LYS A 3 -27.47 13.65 -4.29
C LYS A 3 -27.04 13.04 -2.96
N LEU A 4 -26.12 12.08 -3.00
CA LEU A 4 -25.62 11.39 -1.80
C LEU A 4 -24.83 12.30 -0.85
N CYS A 5 -24.29 13.40 -1.38
CA CYS A 5 -23.56 14.41 -0.64
C CYS A 5 -24.11 15.79 -0.94
N ASN A 6 -24.20 16.63 0.09
CA ASN A 6 -24.49 18.05 -0.06
C ASN A 6 -23.19 18.85 -0.31
N TYR A 7 -23.32 20.16 -0.58
CA TYR A 7 -22.17 21.03 -0.85
C TYR A 7 -21.23 21.17 0.36
N GLU A 8 -21.78 21.23 1.56
CA GLU A 8 -21.01 21.33 2.80
C GLU A 8 -20.14 20.09 3.04
N GLU A 9 -20.64 18.91 2.72
CA GLU A 9 -19.92 17.63 2.85
C GLU A 9 -18.86 17.42 1.78
N MET A 10 -18.89 18.21 0.70
CA MET A 10 -17.84 18.25 -0.32
C MET A 10 -16.70 19.22 0.02
N ASN A 11 -16.85 20.05 1.06
CA ASN A 11 -15.77 20.91 1.52
C ASN A 11 -14.55 20.06 1.91
N ILE A 12 -13.37 20.56 1.57
CA ILE A 12 -12.11 19.88 1.87
C ILE A 12 -11.84 20.02 3.37
N GLU A 13 -12.31 19.04 4.14
CA GLU A 13 -12.02 18.85 5.55
C GLU A 13 -11.36 17.48 5.70
N LEU A 14 -10.08 17.47 6.05
CA LEU A 14 -9.38 16.21 6.30
C LEU A 14 -10.05 15.49 7.47
N ILE A 15 -10.34 14.20 7.29
CA ILE A 15 -11.03 13.38 8.28
C ILE A 15 -10.26 12.08 8.45
N CYS A 16 -9.96 11.72 9.70
CA CYS A 16 -9.44 10.42 10.03
C CYS A 16 -10.59 9.42 10.14
N GLY A 17 -10.63 8.45 9.25
CA GLY A 17 -11.59 7.37 9.23
C GLY A 17 -11.29 6.29 10.27
N SER A 18 -12.32 5.52 10.60
CA SER A 18 -12.23 4.37 11.51
C SER A 18 -11.39 3.23 10.95
N ASP A 19 -11.11 3.24 9.65
CA ASP A 19 -10.25 2.31 8.92
C ASP A 19 -8.77 2.76 8.87
N GLY A 20 -8.43 3.84 9.58
CA GLY A 20 -7.08 4.39 9.60
C GLY A 20 -6.72 5.18 8.34
N ARG A 21 -7.65 5.44 7.42
CA ARG A 21 -7.40 6.29 6.25
C ARG A 21 -7.77 7.74 6.51
N THR A 22 -6.96 8.64 5.97
CA THR A 22 -7.31 10.07 5.88
C THR A 22 -8.15 10.30 4.63
N TYR A 23 -9.34 10.85 4.82
CA TYR A 23 -10.28 11.25 3.78
C TYR A 23 -10.20 12.77 3.57
N ASN A 24 -10.45 13.23 2.35
CA ASN A 24 -10.39 14.64 1.97
C ASN A 24 -11.64 15.43 2.36
N SER A 25 -12.75 14.76 2.63
CA SER A 25 -14.06 15.34 2.89
C SER A 25 -14.99 14.30 3.51
N TYR A 26 -16.09 14.75 4.11
CA TYR A 26 -17.10 13.85 4.65
C TYR A 26 -17.82 13.06 3.54
N CYS A 27 -17.96 13.67 2.35
CA CYS A 27 -18.50 12.99 1.18
C CYS A 27 -17.65 11.78 0.77
N GLU A 28 -16.32 11.86 0.86
CA GLU A 28 -15.46 10.72 0.54
C GLU A 28 -15.64 9.56 1.54
N VAL A 29 -15.89 9.87 2.80
CA VAL A 29 -16.27 8.86 3.81
C VAL A 29 -17.60 8.19 3.43
N LYS A 30 -18.64 8.98 3.08
CA LYS A 30 -19.93 8.43 2.61
C LYS A 30 -19.78 7.56 1.37
N ARG A 31 -18.96 8.00 0.40
CA ARG A 31 -18.67 7.25 -0.82
C ARG A 31 -18.03 5.89 -0.50
N SER A 32 -17.12 5.84 0.46
CA SER A 32 -16.48 4.60 0.90
C SER A 32 -17.49 3.61 1.49
N ASN A 33 -18.47 4.10 2.25
CA ASN A 33 -19.60 3.31 2.73
C ASN A 33 -20.43 2.72 1.58
N CYS A 34 -20.69 3.48 0.52
CA CYS A 34 -21.40 2.97 -0.66
C CYS A 34 -20.63 1.88 -1.41
N HIS A 35 -19.31 1.87 -1.31
CA HIS A 35 -18.45 0.80 -1.83
C HIS A 35 -18.35 -0.41 -0.89
N GLY A 36 -19.20 -0.50 0.13
CA GLY A 36 -19.25 -1.63 1.07
C GLY A 36 -18.21 -1.55 2.19
N ASN A 37 -17.57 -0.41 2.41
CA ASN A 37 -16.63 -0.21 3.51
C ASN A 37 -17.30 0.62 4.61
N PRO A 38 -17.76 0.03 5.73
CA PRO A 38 -18.49 0.74 6.79
C PRO A 38 -17.59 1.67 7.64
N VAL A 39 -17.05 2.71 7.01
CA VAL A 39 -16.11 3.69 7.57
C VAL A 39 -16.86 4.81 8.31
N LYS A 40 -16.43 5.11 9.54
CA LYS A 40 -16.94 6.19 10.38
C LYS A 40 -15.85 7.24 10.62
N LYS A 41 -16.21 8.50 10.87
CA LYS A 41 -15.26 9.53 11.33
C LYS A 41 -14.78 9.18 12.75
N LYS A 42 -13.46 9.09 12.96
CA LYS A 42 -12.86 8.89 14.29
C LYS A 42 -12.32 10.20 14.85
N PHE A 43 -11.61 10.99 14.03
CA PHE A 43 -11.11 12.32 14.40
C PHE A 43 -11.24 13.31 13.24
N SER A 44 -11.28 14.61 13.54
CA SER A 44 -11.07 15.67 12.54
C SER A 44 -9.57 15.84 12.27
N GLY A 45 -9.19 16.12 11.03
CA GLY A 45 -7.81 16.17 10.58
C GLY A 45 -7.28 14.82 10.06
N PRO A 46 -6.00 14.77 9.64
CA PRO A 46 -5.38 13.55 9.14
C PRO A 46 -5.18 12.51 10.25
N CYS A 47 -5.21 11.23 9.90
CA CYS A 47 -4.84 10.18 10.85
C CYS A 47 -3.35 10.30 11.24
N PRO A 48 -3.01 10.28 12.54
CA PRO A 48 -1.62 10.22 13.00
C PRO A 48 -0.91 8.94 12.51
N GLU A 49 0.35 9.04 12.11
CA GLU A 49 1.13 7.91 11.56
C GLU A 49 1.26 6.73 12.54
N ASN A 50 1.43 7.01 13.84
CA ASN A 50 1.51 6.00 14.90
C ASN A 50 0.17 5.33 15.22
N LEU A 51 -0.95 5.90 14.78
CA LEU A 51 -2.29 5.38 15.05
C LEU A 51 -2.90 4.71 13.83
N ARG A 52 -2.40 5.05 12.64
CA ARG A 52 -2.89 4.57 11.34
C ARG A 52 -2.99 3.04 11.26
N CYS A 53 -1.91 2.35 11.60
CA CYS A 53 -1.86 0.88 11.55
C CYS A 53 -2.84 0.25 12.54
N GLN A 54 -2.91 0.79 13.76
CA GLN A 54 -3.77 0.27 14.82
C GLN A 54 -5.26 0.39 14.44
N LEU A 55 -5.64 1.52 13.84
CA LEU A 55 -7.00 1.73 13.33
C LEU A 55 -7.35 0.78 12.19
N GLU A 56 -6.46 0.63 11.22
CA GLU A 56 -6.67 -0.31 10.12
C GLU A 56 -6.79 -1.75 10.64
N ARG A 57 -5.93 -2.14 11.59
CA ARG A 57 -5.96 -3.46 12.23
C ARG A 57 -7.28 -3.73 12.94
N GLU A 58 -7.73 -2.80 13.79
CA GLU A 58 -9.02 -2.90 14.50
C GLU A 58 -10.19 -3.02 13.52
N TYR A 59 -10.16 -2.21 12.45
CA TYR A 59 -11.20 -2.21 11.43
C TYR A 59 -11.27 -3.54 10.66
N GLN A 60 -10.13 -4.08 10.21
CA GLN A 60 -10.08 -5.36 9.48
C GLN A 60 -10.50 -6.53 10.37
N LEU A 61 -10.11 -6.53 11.65
CA LEU A 61 -10.56 -7.53 12.62
C LEU A 61 -12.07 -7.47 12.84
N ARG A 62 -12.64 -6.28 12.97
CA ARG A 62 -14.10 -6.12 13.11
C ARG A 62 -14.84 -6.66 11.89
N LEU A 63 -14.36 -6.34 10.68
CA LEU A 63 -14.94 -6.89 9.45
C LEU A 63 -14.81 -8.41 9.37
N ALA A 64 -13.70 -8.99 9.85
CA ALA A 64 -13.52 -10.43 9.92
C ALA A 64 -14.51 -11.14 10.84
N LEU A 65 -14.88 -10.50 11.95
CA LEU A 65 -15.91 -11.01 12.85
C LEU A 65 -17.31 -10.92 12.22
N GLU A 66 -17.56 -9.87 11.43
CA GLU A 66 -18.84 -9.64 10.77
C GLU A 66 -19.00 -10.45 9.46
N GLN A 67 -17.91 -10.91 8.82
CA GLN A 67 -17.92 -11.64 7.54
C GLN A 67 -17.55 -13.12 7.70
N MET A 68 -18.56 -14.00 7.79
CA MET A 68 -18.41 -15.47 7.87
C MET A 68 -17.97 -16.18 6.57
N ASN A 69 -17.38 -15.50 5.58
CA ASN A 69 -17.05 -16.14 4.29
C ASN A 69 -15.85 -15.56 3.51
N SER A 70 -14.94 -14.84 4.17
CA SER A 70 -13.71 -14.39 3.51
C SER A 70 -12.51 -15.12 4.10
N SER A 71 -11.98 -16.08 3.35
CA SER A 71 -10.80 -16.87 3.71
C SER A 71 -9.47 -16.11 3.59
N GLU A 72 -9.49 -14.87 3.13
CA GLU A 72 -8.28 -14.06 2.90
C GLU A 72 -8.50 -12.61 3.36
N ILE A 73 -8.56 -12.40 4.69
CA ILE A 73 -8.65 -11.07 5.29
C ILE A 73 -7.23 -10.60 5.63
N PHE A 74 -6.84 -9.45 5.09
CA PHE A 74 -5.56 -8.83 5.40
C PHE A 74 -5.68 -8.04 6.71
N VAL A 75 -5.05 -8.54 7.77
CA VAL A 75 -4.94 -7.85 9.05
C VAL A 75 -3.48 -7.37 9.20
N PRO A 76 -3.22 -6.05 9.21
CA PRO A 76 -1.85 -5.57 9.33
C PRO A 76 -1.26 -5.80 10.71
N GLU A 77 0.05 -6.05 10.73
CA GLU A 77 0.84 -6.07 11.97
C GLU A 77 1.41 -4.68 12.22
N CYS A 78 1.29 -4.23 13.47
CA CYS A 78 1.79 -2.94 13.92
C CYS A 78 2.98 -3.14 14.84
N ASN A 79 3.98 -2.28 14.73
CA ASN A 79 5.11 -2.26 15.63
C ASN A 79 4.68 -1.75 17.01
N SER A 80 5.07 -2.48 18.05
CA SER A 80 4.72 -2.18 19.44
C SER A 80 5.38 -0.92 19.98
N THR A 81 6.49 -0.45 19.38
CA THR A 81 7.24 0.70 19.91
C THR A 81 6.76 2.05 19.38
N ASP A 82 6.41 2.13 18.09
CA ASP A 82 6.04 3.39 17.42
C ASP A 82 4.63 3.37 16.83
N GLY A 83 3.92 2.24 16.90
CA GLY A 83 2.56 2.08 16.34
C GLY A 83 2.51 2.10 14.81
N SER A 84 3.66 2.19 14.15
CA SER A 84 3.77 2.16 12.69
C SER A 84 3.52 0.75 12.15
N TYR A 85 3.42 0.61 10.83
CA TYR A 85 3.34 -0.71 10.22
C TYR A 85 4.64 -1.49 10.44
N ALA A 86 4.51 -2.77 10.79
CA ALA A 86 5.64 -3.68 10.81
C ALA A 86 6.31 -3.73 9.44
N SER A 87 7.65 -3.84 9.44
CA SER A 87 8.49 -3.87 8.23
C SER A 87 8.18 -5.05 7.30
N ILE A 88 7.52 -6.09 7.82
CA ILE A 88 7.04 -7.26 7.08
C ILE A 88 5.56 -7.39 7.40
N GLN A 89 4.71 -7.38 6.38
CA GLN A 89 3.27 -7.63 6.51
C GLN A 89 3.00 -9.05 6.00
N ALA A 90 2.56 -9.95 6.90
CA ALA A 90 2.12 -11.28 6.52
C ALA A 90 0.59 -11.32 6.40
N PHE A 91 0.07 -12.05 5.41
CA PHE A 91 -1.36 -12.36 5.39
C PHE A 91 -1.63 -13.42 6.45
N LEU A 92 -2.28 -13.06 7.56
CA LEU A 92 -2.92 -14.07 8.39
C LEU A 92 -4.13 -14.60 7.65
N SER A 93 -4.01 -15.80 7.07
CA SER A 93 -5.19 -16.58 6.71
C SER A 93 -5.88 -16.97 8.02
N ILE A 94 -7.02 -16.37 8.33
CA ILE A 94 -7.86 -16.84 9.45
C ILE A 94 -8.48 -18.16 8.98
N THR A 95 -7.76 -19.26 9.13
CA THR A 95 -8.35 -20.59 8.99
C THR A 95 -9.31 -20.79 10.15
N PHE A 96 -10.58 -20.44 9.95
CA PHE A 96 -11.67 -20.91 10.77
C PHE A 96 -11.70 -22.46 10.69
N HIS A 97 -11.08 -23.12 11.66
CA HIS A 97 -11.24 -24.55 11.88
C HIS A 97 -12.63 -24.82 12.46
N TYR A 98 -13.69 -24.71 11.64
CA TYR A 98 -14.90 -25.50 11.87
C TYR A 98 -14.69 -26.85 11.19
N GLY A 99 -14.70 -27.90 12.02
CA GLY A 99 -14.29 -29.24 11.65
C GLY A 99 -14.89 -29.75 10.34
N LYS A 100 -14.02 -30.06 9.38
CA LYS A 100 -14.29 -31.10 8.40
C LYS A 100 -13.15 -32.12 8.47
N LYS A 101 -13.48 -33.31 8.96
CA LYS A 101 -12.68 -34.53 8.76
C LYS A 101 -12.54 -34.69 7.24
N GLN A 102 -11.37 -34.40 6.67
CA GLN A 102 -11.09 -34.68 5.27
C GLN A 102 -10.05 -35.79 5.17
N GLN A 103 -10.42 -36.82 4.42
CA GLN A 103 -9.63 -37.99 4.09
C GLN A 103 -8.21 -37.63 3.62
N SER A 104 -7.27 -38.45 4.07
CA SER A 104 -5.81 -38.37 4.05
C SER A 104 -5.11 -38.23 2.67
N SER A 105 -5.82 -37.89 1.59
CA SER A 105 -5.28 -37.87 0.23
C SER A 105 -5.05 -36.45 -0.35
N GLN A 106 -5.61 -35.40 0.23
CA GLN A 106 -5.48 -34.04 -0.33
C GLN A 106 -4.21 -33.29 0.08
N LEU A 107 -3.57 -33.65 1.20
CA LEU A 107 -2.38 -32.93 1.70
C LEU A 107 -1.19 -32.99 0.72
N ILE A 108 -1.02 -34.11 0.02
CA ILE A 108 0.13 -34.34 -0.88
C ILE A 108 0.00 -33.49 -2.14
N THR A 109 -1.20 -33.36 -2.70
CA THR A 109 -1.46 -32.51 -3.88
C THR A 109 -1.27 -31.03 -3.57
N PHE A 110 -1.66 -30.57 -2.37
CA PHE A 110 -1.42 -29.19 -1.94
C PHE A 110 0.07 -28.88 -1.76
N ILE A 111 0.83 -29.80 -1.15
CA ILE A 111 2.29 -29.62 -0.94
C ILE A 111 3.03 -29.63 -2.28
N ILE A 112 2.70 -30.53 -3.19
CA ILE A 112 3.31 -30.59 -4.53
C ILE A 112 2.95 -29.32 -5.33
N CYS A 113 1.71 -28.85 -5.28
CA CYS A 113 1.30 -27.60 -5.93
C CYS A 113 2.00 -26.39 -5.33
N HIS A 114 2.09 -26.29 -3.99
CA HIS A 114 2.85 -25.26 -3.30
C HIS A 114 4.33 -25.29 -3.69
N ILE A 115 4.98 -26.45 -3.71
CA ILE A 115 6.41 -26.59 -4.05
C ILE A 115 6.65 -26.28 -5.53
N ILE A 116 5.83 -26.78 -6.46
CA ILE A 116 5.95 -26.49 -7.90
C ILE A 116 5.71 -25.01 -8.19
N TYR A 117 4.69 -24.39 -7.57
CA TYR A 117 4.40 -22.97 -7.75
C TYR A 117 5.43 -22.08 -7.05
N PHE A 118 5.94 -22.48 -5.89
CA PHE A 118 7.00 -21.78 -5.15
C PHE A 118 8.32 -21.82 -5.92
N LEU A 119 8.70 -22.96 -6.50
CA LEU A 119 9.89 -23.08 -7.35
C LEU A 119 9.72 -22.34 -8.70
N LYS A 120 8.53 -22.33 -9.30
CA LYS A 120 8.21 -21.51 -10.49
C LYS A 120 8.27 -20.00 -10.18
N CYS A 121 8.00 -19.61 -8.93
CA CYS A 121 8.06 -18.22 -8.47
C CYS A 121 9.50 -17.73 -8.25
N ILE A 122 10.45 -18.60 -7.86
CA ILE A 122 11.85 -18.20 -7.61
C ILE A 122 12.55 -17.69 -8.89
N SER A 123 12.17 -18.20 -10.07
CA SER A 123 12.78 -17.75 -11.34
C SER A 123 12.26 -16.40 -11.87
N LYS A 124 11.08 -15.92 -11.42
CA LYS A 124 10.55 -14.58 -11.78
C LYS A 124 10.72 -13.50 -10.69
N ARG A 125 11.29 -13.85 -9.52
CA ARG A 125 11.38 -12.97 -8.34
C ARG A 125 12.74 -12.30 -8.13
N ILE A 126 13.60 -12.29 -9.14
CA ILE A 126 14.89 -11.59 -9.07
C ILE A 126 14.72 -10.07 -9.35
N GLU A 127 13.54 -9.63 -9.81
CA GLU A 127 13.27 -8.21 -10.14
C GLU A 127 12.33 -7.48 -9.16
N SER A 128 11.92 -8.11 -8.05
CA SER A 128 10.85 -7.60 -7.17
C SER A 128 11.26 -7.28 -5.73
N LYS A 129 12.52 -6.94 -5.44
CA LYS A 129 12.93 -6.64 -4.05
C LYS A 129 12.32 -5.35 -3.49
N PHE A 130 11.76 -4.49 -4.34
CA PHE A 130 11.35 -3.13 -4.00
C PHE A 130 9.90 -2.78 -4.37
N LEU A 131 9.07 -3.76 -4.71
CA LEU A 131 7.68 -3.53 -5.13
C LEU A 131 6.72 -4.17 -4.12
N GLN A 132 5.73 -3.39 -3.64
CA GLN A 132 4.66 -3.85 -2.76
C GLN A 132 3.31 -3.58 -3.42
N CYS A 133 2.39 -4.54 -3.34
CA CYS A 133 1.07 -4.44 -3.93
C CYS A 133 -0.02 -4.91 -2.96
N HIS A 134 -1.10 -4.15 -2.90
CA HIS A 134 -2.28 -4.39 -2.09
C HIS A 134 -3.43 -4.84 -2.99
N LYS A 135 -3.68 -6.16 -3.04
CA LYS A 135 -4.60 -6.79 -3.99
C LYS A 135 -6.06 -6.33 -3.84
N SER A 136 -6.53 -6.08 -2.62
CA SER A 136 -7.93 -5.70 -2.36
C SER A 136 -8.25 -4.25 -2.75
N THR A 137 -7.25 -3.37 -2.83
CA THR A 137 -7.45 -1.97 -3.26
C THR A 137 -6.86 -1.70 -4.64
N GLY A 138 -6.09 -2.66 -5.17
CA GLY A 138 -5.35 -2.55 -6.42
C GLY A 138 -4.13 -1.65 -6.35
N TYR A 139 -3.72 -1.15 -5.19
CA TYR A 139 -2.58 -0.23 -5.10
C TYR A 139 -1.24 -0.96 -5.13
N CYS A 140 -0.29 -0.47 -5.91
CA CYS A 140 1.10 -0.90 -5.91
C CYS A 140 2.04 0.29 -5.71
N TRP A 141 3.08 0.15 -4.88
CA TRP A 141 4.09 1.17 -4.61
C TRP A 141 5.48 0.58 -4.48
N CYS A 142 6.50 1.41 -4.64
CA CYS A 142 7.88 1.02 -4.42
C CYS A 142 8.28 1.19 -2.95
N VAL A 143 9.18 0.35 -2.46
CA VAL A 143 9.78 0.41 -1.13
C VAL A 143 11.29 0.53 -1.19
N THR A 144 11.88 1.16 -0.18
CA THR A 144 13.33 1.23 0.01
C THR A 144 13.90 -0.14 0.42
N ARG A 145 15.24 -0.27 0.49
CA ARG A 145 15.91 -1.47 1.06
C ARG A 145 15.50 -1.81 2.49
N LEU A 146 14.95 -0.84 3.21
CA LEU A 146 14.47 -0.98 4.59
C LEU A 146 12.94 -1.19 4.65
N GLY A 147 12.26 -1.42 3.51
CA GLY A 147 10.83 -1.66 3.46
C GLY A 147 9.95 -0.40 3.56
N ARG A 148 10.53 0.80 3.73
CA ARG A 148 9.75 2.05 3.78
C ARG A 148 9.16 2.41 2.41
N PRO A 149 7.88 2.82 2.33
CA PRO A 149 7.26 3.23 1.08
C PRO A 149 7.92 4.49 0.52
N LEU A 150 8.09 4.54 -0.80
CA LEU A 150 8.60 5.71 -1.49
C LEU A 150 7.44 6.62 -1.89
N PRO A 151 7.47 7.89 -1.46
CA PRO A 151 6.44 8.85 -1.86
C PRO A 151 6.41 8.99 -3.40
N SER A 152 5.22 9.22 -3.95
CA SER A 152 4.97 9.38 -5.39
C SER A 152 5.18 8.14 -6.27
N THR A 153 5.33 6.94 -5.67
CA THR A 153 5.41 5.67 -6.42
C THR A 153 4.13 4.84 -6.33
N SER A 154 3.12 5.30 -5.59
CA SER A 154 1.85 4.60 -5.45
C SER A 154 0.98 4.77 -6.70
N THR A 155 0.61 3.66 -7.31
CA THR A 155 -0.25 3.57 -8.50
C THR A 155 -1.43 2.65 -8.20
N ARG A 156 -2.60 2.90 -8.80
CA ARG A 156 -3.80 2.08 -8.61
C ARG A 156 -4.06 1.26 -9.89
N TYR A 157 -4.23 -0.04 -9.73
CA TYR A 157 -4.38 -1.03 -10.81
C TYR A 157 -3.23 -1.01 -11.84
N GLY A 158 -2.07 -0.48 -11.47
CA GLY A 158 -0.89 -0.35 -12.30
C GLY A 158 0.38 -0.80 -11.58
N MET A 159 1.43 -1.08 -12.34
CA MET A 159 2.73 -1.46 -11.80
C MET A 159 3.67 -0.25 -11.80
N PRO A 160 4.14 0.24 -10.65
CA PRO A 160 5.10 1.33 -10.60
C PRO A 160 6.51 0.85 -10.96
N ASN A 161 7.28 1.69 -11.65
CA ASN A 161 8.65 1.37 -12.04
C ASN A 161 9.64 1.64 -10.90
N CYS A 162 10.04 0.60 -10.18
CA CYS A 162 10.96 0.70 -9.04
C CYS A 162 12.46 0.72 -9.43
N HIS A 163 12.79 0.63 -10.72
CA HIS A 163 14.19 0.57 -11.18
C HIS A 163 14.89 1.94 -11.15
N ILE A 164 14.13 3.02 -11.01
CA ILE A 164 14.58 4.42 -11.09
C ILE A 164 15.40 4.86 -9.85
N LEU A 165 15.40 4.08 -8.77
CA LEU A 165 16.02 4.48 -7.48
C LEU A 165 17.45 3.98 -7.25
N GLN A 166 18.03 3.23 -8.20
CA GLN A 166 19.46 2.89 -8.14
C GLN A 166 20.37 3.97 -8.75
N LYS A 167 19.82 4.94 -9.49
CA LYS A 167 20.64 5.92 -10.25
C LYS A 167 20.90 7.26 -9.55
N THR A 168 20.32 7.53 -8.37
CA THR A 168 20.42 8.87 -7.74
C THR A 168 21.40 8.98 -6.57
N LYS A 169 22.29 8.00 -6.35
CA LYS A 169 23.39 8.12 -5.37
C LYS A 169 24.77 7.67 -5.89
N ILE A 170 25.09 7.99 -7.14
CA ILE A 170 26.50 8.17 -7.56
C ILE A 170 26.59 9.56 -8.16
N GLY A 171 27.33 10.44 -7.49
CA GLY A 171 27.31 11.87 -7.76
C GLY A 171 27.65 12.25 -9.20
N ARG A 172 26.90 13.20 -9.73
CA ARG A 172 27.46 14.23 -10.60
C ARG A 172 27.02 15.60 -10.10
N ARG A 173 27.89 16.13 -9.23
CA ARG A 173 28.36 17.51 -9.23
C ARG A 173 28.04 18.17 -10.58
N SER A 174 27.04 19.04 -10.62
CA SER A 174 26.83 19.94 -11.76
C SER A 174 28.07 20.82 -11.86
N GLN A 175 28.90 20.55 -12.87
CA GLN A 175 29.97 21.44 -13.26
C GLN A 175 29.36 22.75 -13.75
N ARG A 176 29.17 23.71 -12.84
CA ARG A 176 29.38 25.11 -13.22
C ARG A 176 30.89 25.30 -13.33
N LYS A 177 31.43 25.08 -14.52
CA LYS A 177 32.77 25.54 -14.90
C LYS A 177 32.60 26.95 -15.45
N SER A 178 32.75 27.93 -14.57
CA SER A 178 33.32 29.22 -14.94
C SER A 178 34.79 28.97 -15.25
N ASN A 179 35.22 29.34 -16.45
CA ASN A 179 36.52 29.97 -16.69
C ASN A 179 36.53 30.49 -18.14
N GLY A 180 36.87 31.78 -18.26
CA GLY A 180 36.84 32.55 -19.48
C GLY A 180 38.04 32.34 -20.40
N ASP A 181 37.90 33.05 -21.52
CA ASP A 181 38.90 33.57 -22.44
C ASP A 181 39.65 32.59 -23.35
N SER A 182 39.28 32.62 -24.62
CA SER A 182 40.22 32.77 -25.74
C SER A 182 39.49 33.31 -26.96
N ILE A 183 39.87 34.54 -27.29
CA ILE A 183 39.64 35.34 -28.49
C ILE A 183 39.65 34.49 -29.77
N ASN A 184 38.68 34.69 -30.67
CA ASN A 184 39.01 34.82 -32.09
C ASN A 184 38.01 35.74 -32.82
N LEU A 185 38.58 36.73 -33.50
CA LEU A 185 37.94 37.70 -34.37
C LEU A 185 37.49 37.04 -35.68
N ASN A 186 36.44 37.64 -36.27
CA ASN A 186 36.08 37.79 -37.71
C ASN A 186 34.56 37.60 -37.86
N GLY A 187 33.74 38.53 -38.34
CA GLY A 187 33.96 39.88 -38.85
C GLY A 187 32.62 40.42 -39.38
N MET A 188 32.44 41.74 -39.23
CA MET A 188 31.78 42.68 -40.16
C MET A 188 30.66 42.16 -41.09
N ILE A 189 29.43 42.62 -40.86
CA ILE A 189 28.73 43.72 -41.58
C ILE A 189 27.58 44.21 -40.70
#